data_AF-A0A851W060-F1
#
_entry.id   AF-A0A851W060-F1
#
_cell.length_a   1.000
_cell.length_b   1.000
_cell.length_c   1.000
_cell.angle_alpha   90.00
_cell.angle_beta   90.00
_cell.angle_gamma   90.00
#
_symmetry.space_group_name_H-M   'P 1'
#
loop_
_entity.id
_entity.type
_entity.pdbx_description
1 polymer ?
#
loop_
_entity_poly.entity_id
_entity_poly.type
_entity_poly.pdbx_seq_one_letter_code
_entity_poly.pdbx_strand_id
1 'polypeptide(L)'
;CAVTLRAQPGCAVTLRAHQGCAVTLRAQPGCAVTLRAHQGCAVTLRAQPGCAVTLRAHQGCAVTLRAQPGCAVTLRAHQGCAVTLRAQPGCAVTLRAHQGCAVTLRAQPGCAVTLRAHQGCAVTLRAQPGCAVTLRAHQGCAVTLRAQPGCAVTLRAHQGCAVTLRAQPRCAVTLRAHQGCAVTLRAQPGCAVTLRAHQGCAVTL
;
A
#
# COMPACT_ATOMS: atom_id res chain seq x y z
N CYS A 1 -20.19 16.94 -1.44
CA CYS A 1 -19.54 17.96 -0.59
C CYS A 1 -18.08 18.17 -1.00
N ALA A 2 -17.49 19.32 -0.66
CA ALA A 2 -16.06 19.60 -0.83
C ALA A 2 -15.51 20.26 0.43
N VAL A 3 -14.41 19.75 0.97
CA VAL A 3 -13.78 20.23 2.20
C VAL A 3 -12.31 20.50 1.95
N THR A 4 -11.84 21.71 2.26
CA THR A 4 -10.42 22.05 2.23
C THR A 4 -9.98 22.52 3.62
N LEU A 5 -8.97 21.86 4.18
CA LEU A 5 -8.49 22.15 5.54
C LEU A 5 -6.97 22.26 5.61
N ARG A 6 -6.52 23.10 6.53
CA ARG A 6 -5.13 23.17 7.00
C ARG A 6 -5.14 22.98 8.51
N ALA A 7 -4.68 21.83 8.98
CA ALA A 7 -4.58 21.54 10.42
C ALA A 7 -3.27 22.13 10.96
N GLN A 8 -3.33 22.83 12.09
CA GLN A 8 -2.16 23.37 12.79
C GLN A 8 -1.37 22.26 13.51
N PRO A 9 -0.11 22.49 13.90
CA PRO A 9 0.70 21.47 14.57
C PRO A 9 0.00 20.84 15.77
N GLY A 10 0.10 19.52 15.92
CA GLY A 10 -0.51 18.76 17.02
C GLY A 10 -2.04 18.64 16.97
N CYS A 11 -2.73 19.19 15.96
CA CYS A 11 -4.18 19.11 15.90
C CYS A 11 -4.70 17.69 15.57
N ALA A 12 -5.89 17.40 16.10
CA ALA A 12 -6.71 16.27 15.69
C ALA A 12 -7.78 16.74 14.70
N VAL A 13 -7.83 16.15 13.51
CA VAL A 13 -8.89 16.39 12.52
C VAL A 13 -9.72 15.14 12.35
N THR A 14 -11.04 15.26 12.55
CA THR A 14 -11.99 14.19 12.23
C THR A 14 -13.02 14.71 11.23
N LEU A 15 -13.13 14.05 10.08
CA LEU A 15 -14.22 14.29 9.13
C LEU A 15 -15.03 13.03 8.91
N ARG A 16 -16.35 13.21 8.84
CA ARG A 16 -17.32 12.17 8.51
C ARG A 16 -18.16 12.66 7.34
N ALA A 17 -18.23 11.85 6.29
CA ALA A 17 -19.00 12.12 5.09
C ALA A 17 -19.90 10.92 4.80
N HIS A 18 -21.17 11.17 4.52
CA HIS A 18 -22.12 10.10 4.20
C HIS A 18 -22.22 9.85 2.69
N GLN A 19 -22.27 10.90 1.87
CA GLN A 19 -22.44 10.82 0.42
C GLN A 19 -21.51 11.79 -0.30
N GLY A 20 -20.76 11.29 -1.28
CA GLY A 20 -20.01 12.02 -2.30
C GLY A 20 -19.22 13.20 -1.76
N CYS A 21 -17.97 12.98 -1.32
CA CYS A 21 -17.15 14.06 -0.77
C CYS A 21 -15.70 14.11 -1.29
N ALA A 22 -15.28 15.31 -1.69
CA ALA A 22 -13.89 15.62 -2.00
C ALA A 22 -13.24 16.29 -0.79
N VAL A 23 -12.14 15.74 -0.29
CA VAL A 23 -11.39 16.27 0.86
C VAL A 23 -9.98 16.60 0.43
N THR A 24 -9.57 17.86 0.61
CA THR A 24 -8.18 18.29 0.49
C THR A 24 -7.67 18.73 1.86
N LEU A 25 -6.66 18.05 2.38
CA LEU A 25 -6.14 18.32 3.73
C LEU A 25 -4.62 18.48 3.72
N ARG A 26 -4.15 19.55 4.38
CA ARG A 26 -2.74 19.70 4.76
C ARG A 26 -2.64 19.61 6.29
N ALA A 27 -1.99 18.57 6.78
CA ALA A 27 -1.73 18.36 8.20
C ALA A 27 -0.30 18.81 8.53
N GLN A 28 -0.17 19.75 9.47
CA GLN A 28 1.12 20.18 10.02
C GLN A 28 1.72 19.11 10.96
N PRO A 29 2.99 19.25 11.41
CA PRO A 29 3.66 18.21 12.18
C PRO A 29 2.86 17.70 13.38
N GLY A 30 2.95 16.40 13.65
CA GLY A 30 2.32 15.76 14.80
C GLY A 30 0.78 15.67 14.77
N CYS A 31 0.12 15.99 13.65
CA CYS A 31 -1.34 15.89 13.57
C CYS A 31 -1.84 14.44 13.58
N ALA A 32 -3.05 14.25 14.12
CA ALA A 32 -3.84 13.04 13.93
C ALA A 32 -5.03 13.33 13.00
N VAL A 33 -5.12 12.60 11.88
CA VAL A 33 -6.19 12.79 10.89
C VAL A 33 -7.02 11.51 10.78
N THR A 34 -8.33 11.63 11.00
CA THR A 34 -9.30 10.55 10.78
C THR A 34 -10.36 10.97 9.78
N LEU A 35 -10.46 10.25 8.67
CA LEU A 35 -11.48 10.44 7.64
C LEU A 35 -12.36 9.20 7.56
N ARG A 36 -13.68 9.37 7.67
CA ARG A 36 -14.66 8.30 7.47
C ARG A 36 -15.63 8.71 6.37
N ALA A 37 -15.75 7.87 5.34
CA ALA A 37 -16.69 8.06 4.25
C ALA A 37 -17.55 6.81 4.05
N HIS A 38 -18.85 6.98 3.85
CA HIS A 38 -19.75 5.87 3.56
C HIS A 38 -19.86 5.61 2.05
N GLN A 39 -20.26 6.61 1.26
CA GLN A 39 -20.45 6.48 -0.18
C GLN A 39 -19.64 7.53 -0.94
N GLY A 40 -18.69 7.09 -1.76
CA GLY A 40 -17.92 7.94 -2.69
C GLY A 40 -17.07 9.00 -2.00
N CYS A 41 -15.75 8.80 -1.94
CA CYS A 41 -14.85 9.88 -1.54
C CYS A 41 -13.59 10.00 -2.39
N ALA A 42 -13.18 11.25 -2.60
CA ALA A 42 -11.88 11.59 -3.17
C ALA A 42 -11.07 12.33 -2.10
N VAL A 43 -9.92 11.79 -1.69
CA VAL A 43 -9.09 12.37 -0.65
C VAL A 43 -7.72 12.72 -1.21
N THR A 44 -7.33 13.98 -1.09
CA THR A 44 -5.96 14.45 -1.31
C THR A 44 -5.38 14.94 0.01
N LEU A 45 -4.36 14.24 0.52
CA LEU A 45 -3.77 14.54 1.81
C LEU A 45 -2.25 14.75 1.73
N ARG A 46 -1.78 15.83 2.35
CA ARG A 46 -0.35 16.06 2.63
C ARG A 46 -0.15 16.04 4.14
N ALA A 47 0.57 15.03 4.64
CA ALA A 47 0.91 14.88 6.04
C ALA A 47 2.37 15.30 6.26
N GLN A 48 2.58 16.29 7.13
CA GLN A 48 3.91 16.69 7.59
C GLN A 48 4.49 15.69 8.61
N PRO A 49 5.77 15.81 9.02
CA PRO A 49 6.43 14.80 9.84
C PRO A 49 5.65 14.37 11.09
N GLY A 50 5.73 13.09 11.42
CA GLY A 50 5.13 12.52 12.63
C GLY A 50 3.60 12.47 12.66
N CYS A 51 2.91 12.68 11.53
CA CYS A 51 1.46 12.59 11.50
C CYS A 51 0.95 11.13 11.55
N ALA A 52 -0.20 10.94 12.18
CA ALA A 52 -0.99 9.72 12.09
C ALA A 52 -2.21 9.94 11.20
N VAL A 53 -2.38 9.14 10.15
CA VAL A 53 -3.49 9.25 9.20
C VAL A 53 -4.29 7.95 9.16
N THR A 54 -5.59 8.04 9.43
CA THR A 54 -6.54 6.94 9.29
C THR A 54 -7.65 7.31 8.31
N LEU A 55 -7.80 6.54 7.25
CA LEU A 55 -8.90 6.66 6.30
C LEU A 55 -9.74 5.39 6.29
N ARG A 56 -11.06 5.53 6.44
CA ARG A 56 -12.03 4.44 6.33
C ARG A 56 -13.07 4.81 5.28
N ALA A 57 -13.24 3.96 4.27
CA ALA A 57 -14.26 4.10 3.24
C ALA A 57 -15.07 2.82 3.13
N HIS A 58 -16.40 2.94 3.02
CA HIS A 58 -17.25 1.77 2.79
C HIS A 58 -17.43 1.49 1.30
N GLN A 59 -17.84 2.48 0.50
CA GLN A 59 -18.11 2.31 -0.93
C GLN A 59 -17.35 3.37 -1.74
N GLY A 60 -16.45 2.94 -2.61
CA GLY A 60 -15.73 3.77 -3.58
C GLY A 60 -14.86 4.85 -2.95
N CYS A 61 -13.53 4.67 -2.98
CA CYS A 61 -12.62 5.75 -2.63
C CYS A 61 -11.42 5.91 -3.57
N ALA A 62 -11.07 7.16 -3.84
CA ALA A 62 -9.81 7.54 -4.48
C ALA A 62 -8.97 8.31 -3.48
N VAL A 63 -7.75 7.84 -3.20
CA VAL A 63 -6.86 8.45 -2.20
C VAL A 63 -5.52 8.79 -2.84
N THR A 64 -5.15 10.06 -2.78
CA THR A 64 -3.80 10.54 -3.07
C THR A 64 -3.17 11.05 -1.79
N LEU A 65 -2.10 10.41 -1.33
CA LEU A 65 -1.44 10.74 -0.07
C LEU A 65 0.06 10.98 -0.26
N ARG A 66 0.55 12.07 0.32
CA ARG A 66 1.98 12.33 0.53
C ARG A 66 2.26 12.37 2.03
N ALA A 67 3.01 11.38 2.52
CA ALA A 67 3.44 11.26 3.91
C ALA A 67 4.90 11.68 4.02
N GLN A 68 5.18 12.69 4.83
CA GLN A 68 6.53 13.11 5.23
C GLN A 68 7.13 12.15 6.28
N PRO A 69 8.42 12.29 6.64
CA PRO A 69 9.10 11.30 7.49
C PRO A 69 8.35 10.93 8.78
N GLY A 70 8.46 9.66 9.15
CA GLY A 70 7.90 9.14 10.41
C GLY A 70 6.36 9.11 10.48
N CYS A 71 5.64 9.29 9.37
CA CYS A 71 4.19 9.19 9.38
C CYS A 71 3.70 7.74 9.51
N ALA A 72 2.58 7.57 10.21
CA ALA A 72 1.81 6.32 10.21
C ALA A 72 0.53 6.49 9.37
N VAL A 73 0.33 5.63 8.38
CA VAL A 73 -0.82 5.69 7.47
C VAL A 73 -1.58 4.38 7.53
N THR A 74 -2.88 4.44 7.84
CA THR A 74 -3.81 3.32 7.78
C THR A 74 -4.97 3.65 6.84
N LEU A 75 -5.16 2.82 5.82
CA LEU A 75 -6.30 2.89 4.92
C LEU A 75 -7.11 1.59 4.99
N ARG A 76 -8.42 1.73 5.19
CA ARG A 76 -9.38 0.62 5.14
C ARG A 76 -10.47 0.95 4.13
N ALA A 77 -10.67 0.07 3.16
CA ALA A 77 -11.75 0.17 2.18
C ALA A 77 -12.53 -1.14 2.14
N HIS A 78 -13.86 -1.06 2.10
CA HIS A 78 -14.70 -2.25 1.94
C HIS A 78 -14.93 -2.56 0.46
N GLN A 79 -15.42 -1.61 -0.33
CA GLN A 79 -15.75 -1.80 -1.75
C GLN A 79 -15.04 -0.76 -2.60
N GLY A 80 -14.16 -1.20 -3.50
CA GLY A 80 -13.50 -0.38 -4.51
C GLY A 80 -12.59 0.71 -3.94
N CYS A 81 -11.28 0.57 -4.07
CA CYS A 81 -10.37 1.67 -3.79
C CYS A 81 -9.22 1.83 -4.80
N ALA A 82 -8.92 3.09 -5.11
CA ALA A 82 -7.72 3.49 -5.83
C ALA A 82 -6.83 4.31 -4.89
N VAL A 83 -5.60 3.85 -4.68
CA VAL A 83 -4.67 4.50 -3.75
C VAL A 83 -3.36 4.83 -4.45
N THR A 84 -3.00 6.11 -4.45
CA THR A 84 -1.67 6.60 -4.83
C THR A 84 -0.98 7.16 -3.59
N LEU A 85 0.11 6.53 -3.17
CA LEU A 85 0.83 6.91 -1.96
C LEU A 85 2.31 7.16 -2.22
N ARG A 86 2.82 8.29 -1.70
CA ARG A 86 4.25 8.56 -1.58
C ARG A 86 4.60 8.65 -0.09
N ALA A 87 5.38 7.68 0.39
CA ALA A 87 5.88 7.61 1.76
C ALA A 87 7.35 8.04 1.77
N GLN A 88 7.67 9.07 2.56
CA GLN A 88 9.03 9.50 2.86
C GLN A 88 9.67 8.60 3.93
N PRO A 89 10.97 8.76 4.26
CA PRO A 89 11.68 7.82 5.11
C PRO A 89 11.00 7.49 6.43
N GLY A 90 11.11 6.22 6.85
CA GLY A 90 10.61 5.74 8.14
C GLY A 90 9.08 5.72 8.29
N CYS A 91 8.32 5.84 7.20
CA CYS A 91 6.86 5.74 7.29
C CYS A 91 6.40 4.29 7.50
N ALA A 92 5.31 4.13 8.24
CA ALA A 92 4.56 2.87 8.33
C ALA A 92 3.25 2.99 7.56
N VAL A 93 3.01 2.10 6.60
CA VAL A 93 1.82 2.10 5.74
C VAL A 93 1.08 0.78 5.86
N THR A 94 -0.19 0.84 6.23
CA THR A 94 -1.11 -0.31 6.24
C THR A 94 -2.30 -0.03 5.34
N LEU A 95 -2.53 -0.88 4.35
CA LEU A 95 -3.71 -0.85 3.48
C LEU A 95 -4.49 -2.16 3.63
N ARG A 96 -5.79 -2.04 3.89
CA ARG A 96 -6.72 -3.18 3.91
C ARG A 96 -7.87 -2.90 2.95
N ALA A 97 -8.10 -3.81 2.01
CA ALA A 97 -9.22 -3.76 1.08
C ALA A 97 -9.99 -5.09 1.12
N HIS A 98 -11.31 -5.04 1.13
CA HIS A 98 -12.12 -6.25 1.04
C HIS A 98 -12.43 -6.61 -0.42
N GLN A 99 -12.94 -5.67 -1.22
CA GLN A 99 -13.32 -5.90 -2.61
C GLN A 99 -12.67 -4.87 -3.52
N GLY A 100 -11.84 -5.32 -4.46
CA GLY A 100 -11.25 -4.51 -5.52
C GLY A 100 -10.33 -3.39 -5.02
N CYS A 101 -9.03 -3.52 -5.21
CA CYS A 101 -8.13 -2.39 -5.00
C CYS A 101 -7.04 -2.23 -6.07
N ALA A 102 -6.76 -0.98 -6.42
CA ALA A 102 -5.61 -0.57 -7.21
C ALA A 102 -4.69 0.28 -6.33
N VAL A 103 -3.45 -0.14 -6.16
CA VAL A 103 -2.48 0.55 -5.30
C VAL A 103 -1.22 0.86 -6.07
N THR A 104 -0.87 2.15 -6.12
CA THR A 104 0.44 2.63 -6.57
C THR A 104 1.17 3.23 -5.39
N LEU A 105 2.30 2.63 -5.00
CA LEU A 105 3.07 3.05 -3.84
C LEU A 105 4.53 3.30 -4.18
N ARG A 106 5.05 4.45 -3.71
CA ARG A 106 6.48 4.75 -3.66
C ARG A 106 6.89 4.88 -2.20
N ALA A 107 7.71 3.93 -1.73
CA ALA A 107 8.28 3.90 -0.38
C ALA A 107 9.73 4.34 -0.44
N GLN A 108 10.08 5.40 0.30
CA GLN A 108 11.44 5.85 0.53
C GLN A 108 12.13 5.00 1.61
N PRO A 109 13.44 5.18 1.86
CA PRO A 109 14.20 4.26 2.72
C PRO A 109 13.58 3.98 4.10
N GLY A 110 13.72 2.74 4.56
CA GLY A 110 13.27 2.30 5.88
C GLY A 110 11.74 2.28 6.08
N CYS A 111 10.94 2.36 5.03
CA CYS A 111 9.49 2.24 5.17
C CYS A 111 9.05 0.80 5.44
N ALA A 112 8.01 0.65 6.25
CA ALA A 112 7.27 -0.61 6.42
C ALA A 112 5.93 -0.53 5.70
N VAL A 113 5.66 -1.47 4.80
CA VAL A 113 4.43 -1.51 4.00
C VAL A 113 3.72 -2.84 4.19
N THR A 114 2.46 -2.79 4.62
CA THR A 114 1.57 -3.96 4.68
C THR A 114 0.33 -3.71 3.82
N LEU A 115 0.10 -4.59 2.86
CA LEU A 115 -1.12 -4.61 2.04
C LEU A 115 -1.87 -5.92 2.26
N ARG A 116 -3.16 -5.82 2.56
CA ARG A 116 -4.08 -6.97 2.64
C ARG A 116 -5.27 -6.73 1.74
N ALA A 117 -5.52 -7.67 0.84
CA ALA A 117 -6.68 -7.67 -0.04
C ALA A 117 -7.42 -9.01 0.07
N HIS A 118 -8.74 -8.98 0.12
CA HIS A 118 -9.53 -10.22 0.10
C HIS A 118 -9.90 -10.62 -1.34
N GLN A 119 -10.47 -9.72 -2.13
CA GLN A 119 -10.90 -9.99 -3.50
C GLN A 119 -10.30 -8.97 -4.45
N GLY A 120 -9.51 -9.42 -5.42
CA GLY A 120 -8.98 -8.61 -6.53
C GLY A 120 -8.07 -7.47 -6.09
N CYS A 121 -6.77 -7.58 -6.34
CA CYS A 121 -5.88 -6.44 -6.20
C CYS A 121 -4.86 -6.29 -7.33
N ALA A 122 -4.63 -5.04 -7.72
CA ALA A 122 -3.52 -4.64 -8.58
C ALA A 122 -2.58 -3.75 -7.77
N VAL A 123 -1.32 -4.16 -7.64
CA VAL A 123 -0.32 -3.44 -6.84
C VAL A 123 0.89 -3.12 -7.68
N THR A 124 1.23 -1.84 -7.78
CA THR A 124 2.51 -1.36 -8.29
C THR A 124 3.28 -0.72 -7.15
N LEU A 125 4.43 -1.29 -6.82
CA LEU A 125 5.24 -0.81 -5.69
C LEU A 125 6.69 -0.57 -6.12
N ARG A 126 7.22 0.59 -5.72
CA ARG A 126 8.65 0.90 -5.76
C ARG A 126 9.15 1.08 -4.33
N ALA A 127 10.00 0.16 -3.87
CA ALA A 127 10.63 0.16 -2.55
C ALA A 127 12.09 0.61 -2.68
N GLN A 128 12.43 1.68 -1.97
CA GLN A 128 13.81 2.15 -1.79
C GLN A 128 14.54 1.34 -0.72
N PRO A 129 15.86 1.53 -0.53
CA PRO A 129 16.66 0.65 0.32
C PRO A 129 16.10 0.43 1.74
N GLY A 130 16.26 -0.80 2.24
CA GLY A 130 15.86 -1.17 3.61
C GLY A 130 14.35 -1.19 3.87
N CYS A 131 13.51 -1.15 2.83
CA CYS A 131 12.06 -1.27 3.03
C CYS A 131 11.66 -2.71 3.38
N ALA A 132 10.65 -2.84 4.24
CA ALA A 132 9.96 -4.10 4.49
C ALA A 132 8.57 -4.08 3.86
N VAL A 133 8.27 -5.04 2.99
CA VAL A 133 7.02 -5.12 2.24
C VAL A 133 6.34 -6.46 2.50
N THR A 134 5.10 -6.42 2.98
CA THR A 134 4.23 -7.60 3.10
C THR A 134 2.96 -7.40 2.29
N LEU A 135 2.70 -8.30 1.35
CA LEU A 135 1.46 -8.36 0.58
C LEU A 135 0.74 -9.67 0.88
N ARG A 136 -0.54 -9.59 1.23
CA ARG A 136 -1.43 -10.75 1.38
C ARG A 136 -2.67 -10.55 0.52
N ALA A 137 -2.94 -11.50 -0.36
CA ALA A 137 -4.13 -11.56 -1.18
C ALA A 137 -4.83 -12.91 -1.00
N HIS A 138 -6.16 -12.91 -0.89
CA HIS A 138 -6.91 -14.17 -0.84
C HIS A 138 -7.30 -14.61 -2.26
N GLN A 139 -7.98 -13.76 -3.03
CA GLN A 139 -8.44 -14.07 -4.39
C GLN A 139 -7.90 -13.04 -5.38
N GLY A 140 -7.19 -13.48 -6.41
CA GLY A 140 -6.75 -12.69 -7.55
C GLY A 140 -5.82 -11.52 -7.19
N CYS A 141 -4.54 -11.63 -7.49
CA CYS A 141 -3.65 -10.47 -7.42
C CYS A 141 -2.69 -10.33 -8.60
N ALA A 142 -2.49 -9.09 -9.04
CA ALA A 142 -1.43 -8.70 -9.95
C ALA A 142 -0.46 -7.77 -9.21
N VAL A 143 0.81 -8.15 -9.14
CA VAL A 143 1.82 -7.39 -8.39
C VAL A 143 3.01 -7.09 -9.29
N THR A 144 3.29 -5.80 -9.46
CA THR A 144 4.55 -5.31 -10.03
C THR A 144 5.38 -4.68 -8.93
N LEU A 145 6.53 -5.27 -8.62
CA LEU A 145 7.42 -4.80 -7.56
C LEU A 145 8.82 -4.49 -8.09
N ARG A 146 9.33 -3.31 -7.73
CA ARG A 146 10.74 -2.96 -7.86
C ARG A 146 11.32 -2.74 -6.47
N ALA A 147 12.24 -3.60 -6.07
CA ALA A 147 12.90 -3.59 -4.77
C ALA A 147 14.37 -3.17 -4.93
N GLN A 148 14.75 -2.07 -4.27
CA GLN A 148 16.12 -1.58 -4.17
C GLN A 148 16.91 -2.35 -3.10
N PRO A 149 18.23 -2.16 -2.99
CA PRO A 149 19.07 -3.02 -2.14
C PRO A 149 18.59 -3.15 -0.68
N GLY A 150 18.72 -4.35 -0.12
CA GLY A 150 18.38 -4.61 1.28
C GLY A 150 16.88 -4.63 1.59
N CYS A 151 15.99 -4.67 0.59
CA CYS A 151 14.57 -4.81 0.84
C CYS A 151 14.21 -6.24 1.28
N ALA A 152 13.27 -6.34 2.22
CA ALA A 152 12.62 -7.59 2.59
C ALA A 152 11.19 -7.62 2.03
N VAL A 153 10.88 -8.64 1.23
CA VAL A 153 9.58 -8.77 0.55
C VAL A 153 8.96 -10.10 0.89
N THR A 154 7.72 -10.08 1.38
CA THR A 154 6.88 -11.26 1.53
C THR A 154 5.58 -11.08 0.76
N LEU A 155 5.29 -11.99 -0.16
CA LEU A 155 4.02 -12.07 -0.87
C LEU A 155 3.35 -13.40 -0.55
N ARG A 156 2.09 -13.34 -0.12
CA ARG A 156 1.23 -14.52 0.08
C ARG A 156 -0.05 -14.35 -0.74
N ALA A 157 -0.34 -15.32 -1.59
CA ALA A 157 -1.57 -15.40 -2.36
C ALA A 157 -2.22 -16.77 -2.15
N HIS A 158 -3.55 -16.81 -1.96
CA HIS A 158 -4.26 -18.10 -1.86
C HIS A 158 -4.74 -18.59 -3.23
N GLN A 159 -5.36 -17.75 -4.03
CA GLN A 159 -5.93 -18.13 -5.33
C GLN A 159 -5.55 -17.11 -6.39
N GLY A 160 -4.84 -17.53 -7.42
CA GLY A 160 -4.48 -16.73 -8.60
C GLY A 160 -3.57 -15.54 -8.28
N CYS A 161 -2.29 -15.65 -8.64
CA CYS A 161 -1.40 -14.48 -8.62
C CYS A 161 -0.52 -14.35 -9.87
N ALA A 162 -0.37 -13.13 -10.35
CA ALA A 162 0.63 -12.74 -11.33
C ALA A 162 1.62 -11.78 -10.65
N VAL A 163 2.90 -12.12 -10.63
CA VAL A 163 3.94 -11.33 -9.98
C VAL A 163 5.07 -11.02 -10.95
N THR A 164 5.32 -9.75 -11.18
CA THR A 164 6.54 -9.27 -11.83
C THR A 164 7.43 -8.61 -10.79
N LEU A 165 8.59 -9.20 -10.55
CA LEU A 165 9.54 -8.73 -9.55
C LEU A 165 10.88 -8.35 -10.19
N ARG A 166 11.38 -7.16 -9.83
CA ARG A 166 12.77 -6.76 -10.05
C ARG A 166 13.43 -6.50 -8.71
N ALA A 167 14.44 -7.28 -8.36
CA ALA A 167 15.15 -7.19 -7.09
C ALA A 167 16.63 -6.84 -7.31
N GLN A 168 17.09 -5.79 -6.64
CA GLN A 168 18.50 -5.38 -6.55
C GLN A 168 19.22 -6.18 -5.45
N PRO A 169 20.56 -6.13 -5.34
CA PRO A 169 21.32 -7.02 -4.46
C PRO A 169 20.90 -6.95 -3.00
N ARG A 170 21.13 -8.03 -2.25
CA ARG A 170 20.81 -8.16 -0.82
C ARG A 170 19.31 -8.07 -0.51
N CYS A 171 18.44 -8.20 -1.52
CA CYS A 171 17.01 -8.37 -1.27
C CYS A 171 16.73 -9.79 -0.75
N ALA A 172 15.81 -9.90 0.20
CA ALA A 172 15.22 -11.16 0.63
C ALA A 172 13.78 -11.21 0.16
N VAL A 173 13.43 -12.19 -0.67
CA VAL A 173 12.09 -12.33 -1.25
C VAL A 173 11.52 -13.69 -0.88
N THR A 174 10.32 -13.68 -0.32
CA THR A 174 9.52 -14.87 -0.08
C THR A 174 8.19 -14.77 -0.81
N LEU A 175 7.90 -15.74 -1.66
CA LEU A 175 6.69 -15.83 -2.46
C LEU A 175 5.97 -17.15 -2.10
N ARG A 176 4.74 -17.04 -1.59
CA ARG A 176 3.90 -18.20 -1.27
C ARG A 176 2.59 -18.10 -2.04
N ALA A 177 2.30 -19.10 -2.84
CA ALA A 177 1.05 -19.24 -3.58
C ALA A 177 0.43 -20.61 -3.30
N HIS A 178 -0.89 -20.68 -3.10
CA HIS A 178 -1.56 -21.97 -2.92
C HIS A 178 -2.11 -22.53 -4.24
N GLN A 179 -2.80 -21.72 -5.04
CA GLN A 179 -3.42 -22.16 -6.29
C GLN A 179 -3.16 -21.14 -7.38
N GLY A 180 -2.50 -21.53 -8.47
CA GLY A 180 -2.29 -20.72 -9.67
C GLY A 180 -1.36 -19.53 -9.44
N CYS A 181 -0.11 -19.63 -9.90
CA CYS A 181 0.81 -18.51 -9.98
C CYS A 181 1.52 -18.37 -11.32
N ALA A 182 1.77 -17.13 -11.71
CA ALA A 182 2.69 -16.75 -12.77
C ALA A 182 3.69 -15.75 -12.18
N VAL A 183 4.98 -16.08 -12.20
CA VAL A 183 6.03 -15.25 -11.63
C VAL A 183 7.06 -14.93 -12.70
N THR A 184 7.33 -13.65 -12.93
CA THR A 184 8.47 -13.15 -13.69
C THR A 184 9.45 -12.48 -12.74
N LEU A 185 10.68 -13.01 -12.62
CA LEU A 185 11.64 -12.62 -11.60
C LEU A 185 12.99 -12.23 -12.19
N ARG A 186 13.31 -10.94 -12.16
CA ARG A 186 14.66 -10.45 -12.44
C ARG A 186 15.37 -10.11 -11.13
N ALA A 187 16.22 -11.00 -10.65
CA ALA A 187 17.01 -10.81 -9.43
C ALA A 187 18.50 -10.63 -9.76
N GLN A 188 19.13 -9.62 -9.19
CA GLN A 188 20.58 -9.43 -9.28
C GLN A 188 21.34 -10.34 -8.30
N PRO A 189 22.65 -10.57 -8.50
CA PRO A 189 23.48 -11.35 -7.59
C PRO A 189 23.35 -10.89 -6.13
N GLY A 190 23.34 -11.87 -5.21
CA GLY A 190 23.18 -11.61 -3.78
C GLY A 190 21.73 -11.40 -3.31
N CYS A 191 20.73 -11.64 -4.17
CA CYS A 191 19.35 -11.77 -3.73
C CYS A 191 19.09 -13.20 -3.21
N ALA A 192 18.36 -13.31 -2.11
CA ALA A 192 17.80 -14.58 -1.65
C ALA A 192 16.31 -14.63 -2.06
N VAL A 193 15.94 -15.60 -2.88
CA VAL A 193 14.55 -15.77 -3.33
C VAL A 193 14.05 -17.16 -2.96
N THR A 194 12.92 -17.21 -2.26
CA THR A 194 12.21 -18.44 -1.93
C THR A 194 10.82 -18.40 -2.54
N LEU A 195 10.48 -19.44 -3.30
CA LEU A 195 9.16 -19.63 -3.89
C LEU A 195 8.56 -20.94 -3.40
N ARG A 196 7.35 -20.88 -2.87
CA ARG A 196 6.56 -22.05 -2.48
C ARG A 196 5.21 -21.97 -3.17
N ALA A 197 4.94 -22.92 -4.05
CA ALA A 197 3.66 -23.07 -4.74
C ALA A 197 3.10 -24.47 -4.46
N HIS A 198 1.80 -24.57 -4.17
CA HIS A 198 1.16 -25.86 -3.92
C HIS A 198 0.49 -26.45 -5.16
N GLN A 199 -0.16 -25.64 -6.00
CA GLN A 199 -0.79 -26.09 -7.24
C GLN A 199 -0.60 -25.07 -8.36
N GLY A 200 -0.02 -25.49 -9.49
CA GLY A 200 0.13 -24.70 -10.72
C GLY A 200 0.97 -23.43 -10.55
N CYS A 201 2.23 -23.47 -10.96
CA CYS A 201 3.06 -22.27 -11.03
C CYS A 201 3.92 -22.24 -12.28
N ALA A 202 3.87 -21.13 -13.01
CA ALA A 202 4.81 -20.80 -14.06
C ALA A 202 5.81 -19.79 -13.52
N VAL A 203 7.11 -20.06 -13.69
CA VAL A 203 8.19 -19.15 -13.29
C VAL A 203 9.05 -18.83 -14.51
N THR A 204 9.27 -17.55 -14.74
CA THR A 204 10.19 -16.99 -15.72
C THR A 204 11.21 -16.13 -15.00
N LEU A 205 12.49 -16.25 -15.35
CA LEU A 205 13.59 -15.49 -14.74
C LEU A 205 14.06 -14.39 -15.71
#